data_AF-A0A2V5RBD1-F1
#
_entry.id   AF-A0A2V5RBD1-F1
#
_cell.length_a   1.000
_cell.length_b   1.000
_cell.length_c   1.000
_cell.angle_alpha   90.00
_cell.angle_beta   90.00
_cell.angle_gamma   90.00
#
_symmetry.space_group_name_H-M   'P 1'
#
loop_
_entity.id
_entity.type
_entity.pdbx_description
1 polymer ?
#
loop_
_entity_poly.entity_id
_entity_poly.type
_entity_poly.pdbx_seq_one_letter_code
_entity_poly.pdbx_strand_id
1 'polypeptide(L)'
;MAQTLNGHAASPTFTAPMLASEHFIHRGSMYTLIGGQNGDRTLGDFLQLRMGANGEAEIAYADSNNFDEPFAPHGMFVRQNHGNGLLVAHPHVDISGLTPKNTVSDPTGDGKYEVNGLSSANMPQLDITQSNVRQLTSAPCSNAAPCYQVVMKLNNLSLAPTTTQDPDLDLVWLTQWFVPSTTDPNGGKNFFVYAESFNGSAVQCFAGENAAQAVGGGVTLTYPGTTQLAPANCVVHTGGTPAR
;
A
#
# COMPACT_ATOMS: atom_id res chain seq x y z
N MET A 1 18.90 -23.05 7.01
CA MET A 1 18.59 -23.05 5.56
C MET A 1 19.89 -22.74 4.81
N ALA A 2 20.13 -23.30 3.63
CA ALA A 2 21.32 -23.04 2.79
C ALA A 2 20.89 -22.88 1.34
N GLN A 3 21.60 -22.08 0.54
CA GLN A 3 21.30 -21.84 -0.87
C GLN A 3 22.43 -22.33 -1.78
N THR A 4 22.11 -22.74 -3.00
CA THR A 4 23.09 -23.12 -4.04
C THR A 4 22.66 -22.56 -5.39
N LEU A 5 23.61 -21.99 -6.14
CA LEU A 5 23.39 -21.53 -7.52
C LEU A 5 23.86 -22.56 -8.56
N ASN A 6 24.41 -23.69 -8.11
CA ASN A 6 24.99 -24.73 -8.95
C ASN A 6 24.59 -26.14 -8.49
N GLY A 7 23.33 -26.30 -8.05
CA GLY A 7 22.82 -27.56 -7.50
C GLY A 7 22.93 -28.78 -8.43
N HIS A 8 23.12 -28.55 -9.74
CA HIS A 8 23.31 -29.60 -10.76
C HIS A 8 24.79 -29.84 -11.14
N ALA A 9 25.75 -29.10 -10.57
CA ALA A 9 27.16 -29.32 -10.82
C ALA A 9 27.67 -30.60 -10.14
N ALA A 10 28.75 -31.19 -10.65
CA ALA A 10 29.39 -32.36 -10.06
C ALA A 10 29.87 -32.13 -8.61
N SER A 11 30.14 -30.87 -8.25
CA SER A 11 30.44 -30.44 -6.89
C SER A 11 29.65 -29.16 -6.59
N PRO A 12 28.42 -29.27 -6.05
CA PRO A 12 27.59 -28.12 -5.71
C PRO A 12 28.19 -27.38 -4.50
N THR A 13 28.15 -26.06 -4.57
CA THR A 13 28.55 -25.18 -3.47
C THR A 13 27.32 -24.65 -2.76
N PHE A 14 27.32 -24.70 -1.43
CA PHE A 14 26.25 -24.17 -0.61
C PHE A 14 26.75 -22.97 0.18
N THR A 15 25.98 -21.90 0.21
CA THR A 15 26.23 -20.73 1.06
C THR A 15 25.10 -20.56 2.05
N ALA A 16 25.34 -19.76 3.09
CA ALA A 16 24.22 -19.21 3.87
C ALA A 16 23.28 -18.43 2.93
N PRO A 17 21.96 -18.44 3.19
CA PRO A 17 21.03 -17.57 2.49
C PRO A 17 21.46 -16.12 2.68
N MET A 18 21.39 -15.33 1.62
CA MET A 18 21.56 -13.89 1.75
C MET A 18 20.26 -13.30 2.29
N LEU A 19 20.31 -12.69 3.47
CA LEU A 19 19.18 -11.95 4.02
C LEU A 19 19.00 -10.66 3.21
N ALA A 20 17.92 -10.56 2.44
CA ALA A 20 17.58 -9.34 1.70
C ALA A 20 16.96 -8.29 2.64
N SER A 21 15.90 -8.68 3.36
CA SER A 21 15.24 -7.91 4.42
C SER A 21 14.28 -8.82 5.17
N GLU A 22 13.96 -8.47 6.42
CA GLU A 22 12.89 -9.14 7.17
C GLU A 22 11.63 -8.28 7.11
N HIS A 23 10.54 -8.89 6.65
CA HIS A 23 9.21 -8.31 6.72
C HIS A 23 8.29 -9.39 7.27
N PHE A 24 7.88 -9.23 8.52
CA PHE A 24 6.85 -10.09 9.09
C PHE A 24 5.58 -9.84 8.29
N ILE A 25 4.82 -10.88 7.96
CA ILE A 25 3.54 -10.76 7.20
C ILE A 25 2.35 -11.24 8.02
N HIS A 26 2.60 -11.85 9.17
CA HIS A 26 1.60 -12.33 10.11
C HIS A 26 2.22 -12.44 11.50
N ARG A 27 1.40 -12.16 12.52
CA ARG A 27 1.68 -12.49 13.91
C ARG A 27 0.48 -13.21 14.50
N GLY A 28 0.66 -14.48 14.83
CA GLY A 28 -0.43 -15.29 15.36
C GLY A 28 -0.23 -16.76 15.07
N SER A 29 -1.24 -17.55 15.43
CA SER A 29 -1.32 -18.96 15.07
C SER A 29 -1.95 -19.13 13.70
N MET A 30 -1.30 -19.89 12.82
CA MET A 30 -1.76 -20.20 11.48
C MET A 30 -2.69 -21.43 11.45
N TYR A 31 -3.79 -21.37 10.69
CA TYR A 31 -4.63 -22.54 10.39
C TYR A 31 -4.12 -23.29 9.15
N THR A 32 -3.53 -24.48 9.33
CA THR A 32 -3.34 -25.43 8.23
C THR A 32 -4.49 -26.44 8.23
N LEU A 33 -5.23 -26.54 7.12
CA LEU A 33 -6.42 -27.40 6.95
C LEU A 33 -6.16 -28.90 7.26
N ILE A 34 -4.90 -29.33 7.32
CA ILE A 34 -4.50 -30.69 7.71
C ILE A 34 -4.17 -30.73 9.20
N GLY A 35 -4.96 -31.48 9.98
CA GLY A 35 -4.60 -31.82 11.36
C GLY A 35 -5.59 -31.36 12.43
N GLY A 36 -6.60 -30.57 12.08
CA GLY A 36 -7.78 -30.31 12.91
C GLY A 36 -7.50 -29.99 14.38
N GLN A 37 -7.12 -28.74 14.68
CA GLN A 37 -7.72 -27.87 15.70
C GLN A 37 -6.83 -26.66 16.03
N ASN A 38 -7.48 -25.48 16.04
CA ASN A 38 -7.07 -24.16 16.54
C ASN A 38 -5.99 -23.38 15.74
N GLY A 39 -6.40 -22.25 15.16
CA GLY A 39 -5.56 -21.30 14.42
C GLY A 39 -6.43 -20.28 13.66
N ASP A 40 -5.86 -19.15 13.27
CA ASP A 40 -6.54 -18.17 12.42
C ASP A 40 -6.40 -18.54 10.93
N ARG A 41 -7.46 -18.32 10.14
CA ARG A 41 -7.54 -18.64 8.70
C ARG A 41 -6.92 -17.55 7.82
N THR A 42 -6.00 -16.76 8.36
CA THR A 42 -5.40 -15.66 7.62
C THR A 42 -4.40 -16.19 6.61
N LEU A 43 -4.43 -15.59 5.42
CA LEU A 43 -3.67 -16.05 4.26
C LEU A 43 -2.15 -15.76 4.37
N GLY A 44 -1.66 -15.39 5.56
CA GLY A 44 -0.29 -14.95 5.80
C GLY A 44 0.78 -15.94 5.36
N ASP A 45 0.52 -17.25 5.43
CA ASP A 45 1.48 -18.28 5.00
C ASP A 45 1.44 -18.58 3.49
N PHE A 46 0.45 -18.08 2.76
CA PHE A 46 0.35 -18.32 1.33
C PHE A 46 1.04 -17.19 0.56
N LEU A 47 2.17 -17.54 -0.04
CA LEU A 47 2.82 -16.71 -1.06
C LEU A 47 2.87 -17.46 -2.39
N GLN A 48 2.76 -16.69 -3.47
CA GLN A 48 3.08 -17.13 -4.80
C GLN A 48 4.37 -16.46 -5.23
N LEU A 49 5.40 -17.26 -5.50
CA LEU A 49 6.64 -16.81 -6.13
C LEU A 49 6.59 -17.15 -7.63
N ARG A 50 6.95 -16.18 -8.46
CA ARG A 50 7.23 -16.35 -9.89
C ARG A 50 8.57 -15.71 -10.25
N MET A 51 9.09 -16.11 -11.38
CA MET A 51 10.23 -15.47 -12.02
C MET A 51 9.72 -14.57 -13.14
N GLY A 52 10.17 -13.32 -13.16
CA GLY A 52 9.92 -12.37 -14.25
C GLY A 52 10.79 -12.65 -15.48
N ALA A 53 10.57 -11.88 -16.55
CA ALA A 53 11.24 -12.11 -17.83
C ALA A 53 12.76 -11.87 -17.81
N ASN A 54 13.27 -11.10 -16.85
CA ASN A 54 14.70 -10.80 -16.67
C ASN A 54 15.34 -11.67 -15.58
N GLY A 55 14.63 -12.67 -15.05
CA GLY A 55 15.12 -13.52 -13.95
C GLY A 55 14.93 -12.92 -12.56
N GLU A 56 14.16 -11.84 -12.45
CA GLU A 56 13.78 -11.23 -11.18
C GLU A 56 12.75 -12.08 -10.41
N ALA A 57 12.83 -12.08 -9.09
CA ALA A 57 11.78 -12.65 -8.25
C ALA A 57 10.56 -11.72 -8.17
N GLU A 58 9.37 -12.29 -8.37
CA GLU A 58 8.07 -11.64 -8.15
C GLU A 58 7.30 -12.43 -7.10
N ILE A 59 6.94 -11.78 -5.99
CA ILE A 59 6.27 -12.44 -4.86
C ILE A 59 4.93 -11.74 -4.65
N ALA A 60 3.85 -12.50 -4.68
CA ALA A 60 2.54 -12.07 -4.21
C ALA A 60 2.24 -12.79 -2.90
N TYR A 61 1.80 -12.07 -1.88
CA TYR A 61 1.48 -12.62 -0.56
C TYR A 61 0.37 -11.82 0.11
N ALA A 62 -0.26 -12.37 1.13
CA ALA A 62 -1.19 -11.64 1.97
C ALA A 62 -0.46 -11.10 3.20
N ASP A 63 -0.55 -9.80 3.45
CA ASP A 63 0.00 -9.15 4.63
C ASP A 63 -1.12 -8.91 5.64
N SER A 64 -1.04 -9.64 6.74
CA SER A 64 -2.03 -9.64 7.80
C SER A 64 -1.56 -8.80 9.00
N ASN A 65 -0.64 -7.85 8.80
CA ASN A 65 -0.19 -6.99 9.88
C ASN A 65 -1.17 -5.84 10.15
N ASN A 66 -2.38 -6.16 10.59
CA ASN A 66 -3.37 -5.16 10.96
C ASN A 66 -4.34 -5.73 12.00
N PHE A 67 -5.17 -4.89 12.60
CA PHE A 67 -6.06 -5.37 13.68
C PHE A 67 -7.29 -6.14 13.18
N ASP A 68 -7.65 -6.01 11.90
CA ASP A 68 -8.72 -6.76 11.24
C ASP A 68 -8.21 -7.98 10.48
N GLU A 69 -6.97 -8.42 10.80
CA GLU A 69 -6.32 -9.48 10.07
C GLU A 69 -7.13 -10.77 9.89
N PRO A 70 -7.97 -11.23 10.85
CA PRO A 70 -8.79 -12.43 10.69
C PRO A 70 -9.75 -12.37 9.49
N PHE A 71 -10.08 -11.16 9.04
CA PHE A 71 -11.11 -10.92 8.05
C PHE A 71 -10.59 -10.26 6.77
N ALA A 72 -9.51 -9.48 6.85
CA ALA A 72 -9.12 -8.61 5.75
C ALA A 72 -7.60 -8.40 5.66
N PRO A 73 -6.81 -9.43 5.29
CA PRO A 73 -5.39 -9.25 5.01
C PRO A 73 -5.21 -8.43 3.71
N HIS A 74 -4.13 -7.64 3.66
CA HIS A 74 -3.83 -6.79 2.52
C HIS A 74 -3.05 -7.58 1.47
N GLY A 75 -3.52 -7.62 0.22
CA GLY A 75 -2.79 -8.25 -0.88
C GLY A 75 -1.55 -7.44 -1.25
N MET A 76 -0.38 -8.07 -1.17
CA MET A 76 0.91 -7.45 -1.50
C MET A 76 1.51 -8.08 -2.75
N PHE A 77 2.20 -7.26 -3.53
CA PHE A 77 3.05 -7.68 -4.63
C PHE A 77 4.39 -6.98 -4.52
N VAL A 78 5.48 -7.75 -4.51
CA VAL A 78 6.85 -7.22 -4.49
C VAL A 78 7.64 -7.82 -5.64
N ARG A 79 8.47 -6.98 -6.28
CA ARG A 79 9.33 -7.36 -7.40
C ARG A 79 10.77 -6.99 -7.06
N GLN A 80 11.69 -7.92 -7.32
CA GLN A 80 13.11 -7.64 -7.24
C GLN A 80 13.50 -6.61 -8.30
N ASN A 81 14.08 -5.51 -7.85
CA ASN A 81 14.51 -4.40 -8.68
C ASN A 81 16.02 -4.36 -8.95
N HIS A 82 16.83 -5.05 -8.15
CA HIS A 82 18.28 -5.12 -8.32
C HIS A 82 18.87 -6.41 -7.72
N GLY A 83 20.11 -6.76 -8.06
CA GLY A 83 20.88 -7.84 -7.44
C GLY A 83 20.97 -9.11 -8.29
N ASN A 84 21.25 -10.25 -7.68
CA ASN A 84 21.43 -11.50 -8.44
C ASN A 84 20.11 -11.99 -9.04
N GLY A 85 20.11 -12.32 -10.33
CA GLY A 85 18.96 -12.91 -11.04
C GLY A 85 18.99 -14.43 -11.06
N LEU A 86 17.84 -15.04 -11.38
CA LEU A 86 17.69 -16.50 -11.49
C LEU A 86 18.14 -17.08 -12.84
N LEU A 87 18.30 -16.24 -13.87
CA LEU A 87 18.66 -16.67 -15.22
C LEU A 87 20.16 -16.58 -15.46
N VAL A 88 20.76 -17.62 -16.05
CA VAL A 88 22.18 -17.59 -16.45
C VAL A 88 22.46 -16.48 -17.48
N ALA A 89 21.52 -16.24 -18.41
CA ALA A 89 21.64 -15.18 -19.41
C ALA A 89 21.47 -13.76 -18.81
N HIS A 90 20.85 -13.66 -17.63
CA HIS A 90 20.64 -12.41 -16.89
C HIS A 90 21.03 -12.64 -15.42
N PRO A 91 22.33 -12.85 -15.14
CA PRO A 91 22.79 -13.23 -13.80
C PRO A 91 22.64 -12.09 -12.79
N HIS A 92 22.36 -10.88 -13.28
CA HIS A 92 22.13 -9.69 -12.49
C HIS A 92 20.84 -8.99 -12.98
N VAL A 93 19.91 -8.77 -12.07
CA VAL A 93 18.71 -7.94 -12.25
C VAL A 93 19.11 -6.49 -12.01
N ASP A 94 18.75 -5.63 -12.95
CA ASP A 94 18.82 -4.18 -12.80
C ASP A 94 17.62 -3.57 -13.53
N ILE A 95 16.54 -3.35 -12.79
CA ILE A 95 15.32 -2.75 -13.33
C ILE A 95 15.41 -1.24 -13.17
N SER A 96 15.85 -0.59 -14.23
CA SER A 96 15.93 0.88 -14.29
C SER A 96 14.60 1.51 -13.90
N GLY A 97 14.67 2.52 -13.02
CA GLY A 97 13.52 3.29 -12.55
C GLY A 97 12.86 2.78 -11.26
N LEU A 98 13.18 1.58 -10.79
CA LEU A 98 12.64 1.02 -9.55
C LEU A 98 13.54 1.33 -8.34
N THR A 99 13.74 2.60 -8.01
CA THR A 99 14.38 2.99 -6.74
C THR A 99 13.31 3.13 -5.65
N PRO A 100 13.48 2.53 -4.45
CA PRO A 100 12.57 2.78 -3.33
C PRO A 100 12.50 4.28 -3.05
N LYS A 101 11.29 4.83 -3.11
CA LYS A 101 11.01 6.21 -2.77
C LYS A 101 9.70 6.23 -1.98
N ASN A 102 9.60 7.12 -1.01
CA ASN A 102 8.35 7.34 -0.27
C ASN A 102 7.33 8.17 -1.07
N THR A 103 7.41 8.09 -2.41
CA THR A 103 6.48 8.72 -3.34
C THR A 103 6.12 7.73 -4.42
N VAL A 104 4.85 7.76 -4.81
CA VAL A 104 4.29 7.01 -5.93
C VAL A 104 3.77 8.02 -6.93
N SER A 105 4.04 7.79 -8.21
CA SER A 105 3.46 8.53 -9.32
C SER A 105 2.44 7.64 -10.03
N ASP A 106 1.36 8.25 -10.49
CA ASP A 106 0.30 7.59 -11.24
C ASP A 106 0.19 8.24 -12.63
N PRO A 107 0.00 7.46 -13.72
CA PRO A 107 -0.30 8.04 -15.02
C PRO A 107 -1.55 8.92 -14.97
N THR A 108 -1.58 10.01 -15.74
CA THR A 108 -2.80 10.82 -15.88
C THR A 108 -3.80 10.13 -16.79
N GLY A 109 -5.09 10.43 -16.62
CA GLY A 109 -6.13 10.08 -17.59
C GLY A 109 -6.97 8.85 -17.23
N ASP A 110 -6.84 8.35 -16.00
CA ASP A 110 -7.49 7.13 -15.52
C ASP A 110 -8.26 7.29 -14.20
N GLY A 111 -8.39 8.50 -13.67
CA GLY A 111 -9.29 8.79 -12.55
C GLY A 111 -10.74 8.60 -12.95
N LYS A 112 -11.33 7.45 -12.63
CA LYS A 112 -12.69 7.07 -13.08
C LYS A 112 -13.60 6.78 -11.91
N TYR A 113 -14.88 6.97 -12.16
CA TYR A 113 -15.96 6.47 -11.33
C TYR A 113 -16.35 5.07 -11.82
N GLU A 114 -16.37 4.11 -10.88
CA GLU A 114 -16.63 2.70 -11.15
C GLU A 114 -17.86 2.26 -10.34
N VAL A 115 -18.94 1.88 -11.03
CA VAL A 115 -20.16 1.40 -10.36
C VAL A 115 -20.85 0.34 -11.19
N ASN A 116 -21.31 -0.74 -10.55
CA ASN A 116 -22.08 -1.82 -11.20
C ASN A 116 -21.42 -2.37 -12.49
N GLY A 117 -20.09 -2.40 -12.54
CA GLY A 117 -19.33 -2.86 -13.72
C GLY A 117 -19.28 -1.86 -14.89
N LEU A 118 -19.69 -0.61 -14.67
CA LEU A 118 -19.54 0.50 -15.61
C LEU A 118 -18.43 1.44 -15.14
N SER A 119 -17.56 1.80 -16.08
CA SER A 119 -16.49 2.76 -15.89
C SER A 119 -16.84 4.07 -16.58
N SER A 120 -16.71 5.20 -15.88
CA SER A 120 -16.86 6.52 -16.49
C SER A 120 -15.66 6.89 -17.39
N ALA A 121 -15.77 8.01 -18.10
CA ALA A 121 -14.59 8.66 -18.68
C ALA A 121 -13.75 9.32 -17.57
N ASN A 122 -12.50 9.68 -17.88
CA ASN A 122 -11.61 10.32 -16.91
C ASN A 122 -12.25 11.58 -16.28
N MET A 123 -12.15 11.65 -14.95
CA MET A 123 -12.52 12.75 -14.07
C MET A 123 -11.22 13.33 -13.50
N PRO A 124 -10.64 14.38 -14.11
CA PRO A 124 -9.33 14.93 -13.73
C PRO A 124 -9.23 15.37 -12.26
N GLN A 125 -10.35 15.63 -11.60
CA GLN A 125 -10.43 15.97 -10.18
C GLN A 125 -10.34 14.76 -9.24
N LEU A 126 -10.44 13.53 -9.73
CA LEU A 126 -10.22 12.29 -8.96
C LEU A 126 -8.91 11.59 -9.34
N ASP A 127 -8.22 12.07 -10.37
CA ASP A 127 -6.98 11.54 -10.93
C ASP A 127 -5.77 11.96 -10.07
N ILE A 128 -5.28 11.05 -9.21
CA ILE A 128 -4.17 11.26 -8.27
C ILE A 128 -2.83 10.98 -8.95
N THR A 129 -2.24 11.99 -9.58
CA THR A 129 -0.94 11.87 -10.27
C THR A 129 0.28 11.58 -9.37
N GLN A 130 0.19 11.92 -8.08
CA GLN A 130 1.28 11.67 -7.13
C GLN A 130 0.75 11.56 -5.70
N SER A 131 1.32 10.63 -4.92
CA SER A 131 1.16 10.59 -3.47
C SER A 131 2.52 10.38 -2.79
N ASN A 132 2.74 10.97 -1.62
CA ASN A 132 3.92 10.71 -0.82
C ASN A 132 3.65 10.85 0.68
N VAL A 133 4.42 10.10 1.47
CA VAL A 133 4.40 10.14 2.93
C VAL A 133 5.80 10.44 3.44
N ARG A 134 5.94 11.41 4.35
CA ARG A 134 7.21 11.67 5.05
C ARG A 134 6.98 11.76 6.55
N GLN A 135 7.85 11.12 7.32
CA GLN A 135 7.91 11.31 8.76
C GLN A 135 8.67 12.60 9.06
N LEU A 136 8.08 13.46 9.88
CA LEU A 136 8.66 14.70 10.35
C LEU A 136 9.08 14.55 11.80
N THR A 137 10.34 14.90 12.08
CA THR A 137 10.92 14.92 13.42
C THR A 137 11.35 16.33 13.85
N SER A 138 11.04 17.33 13.03
CA SER A 138 11.24 18.76 13.29
C SER A 138 9.91 19.48 13.47
N ALA A 139 9.96 20.69 14.05
CA ALA A 139 8.78 21.51 14.31
C ALA A 139 7.86 21.60 13.07
N PRO A 140 6.52 21.46 13.24
CA PRO A 140 5.78 21.41 14.51
C PRO A 140 5.86 20.06 15.26
N CYS A 141 6.52 19.05 14.69
CA CYS A 141 6.71 17.73 15.29
C CYS A 141 8.08 17.65 16.00
N SER A 142 8.46 16.48 16.51
CA SER A 142 9.75 16.31 17.20
C SER A 142 10.29 14.89 17.09
N ASN A 143 11.56 14.66 17.45
CA ASN A 143 12.10 13.29 17.55
C ASN A 143 11.35 12.44 18.60
N ALA A 144 10.86 13.05 19.68
CA ALA A 144 10.12 12.36 20.73
C ALA A 144 8.65 12.09 20.36
N ALA A 145 8.09 12.92 19.47
CA ALA A 145 6.74 12.80 18.94
C ALA A 145 6.77 13.11 17.44
N PRO A 146 7.24 12.16 16.61
CA PRO A 146 7.24 12.34 15.18
C PRO A 146 5.80 12.33 14.66
N CYS A 147 5.58 12.98 13.53
CA CYS A 147 4.30 12.95 12.83
C CYS A 147 4.52 12.60 11.36
N TYR A 148 3.44 12.27 10.66
CA TYR A 148 3.49 12.06 9.21
C TYR A 148 2.91 13.25 8.48
N GLN A 149 3.61 13.70 7.44
CA GLN A 149 3.02 14.56 6.42
C GLN A 149 2.72 13.70 5.19
N VAL A 150 1.48 13.77 4.76
CA VAL A 150 1.00 13.13 3.53
C VAL A 150 0.70 14.24 2.52
N VAL A 151 1.14 14.06 1.29
CA VAL A 151 0.88 14.98 0.18
C VAL A 151 0.32 14.19 -0.98
N MET A 152 -0.83 14.62 -1.48
CA MET A 152 -1.46 14.11 -2.69
C MET A 152 -1.49 15.23 -3.74
N LYS A 153 -1.26 14.87 -5.00
CA LYS A 153 -1.36 15.78 -6.13
C LYS A 153 -2.37 15.24 -7.13
N LEU A 154 -3.38 16.05 -7.41
CA LEU A 154 -4.38 15.75 -8.43
C LEU A 154 -3.99 16.35 -9.78
N ASN A 155 -4.47 15.72 -10.85
CA ASN A 155 -4.30 16.22 -12.21
C ASN A 155 -4.96 17.61 -12.35
N ASN A 156 -6.18 17.76 -11.85
CA ASN A 156 -6.85 19.05 -11.75
C ASN A 156 -7.70 19.15 -10.48
N LEU A 157 -7.20 19.84 -9.46
CA LEU A 157 -7.96 20.06 -8.23
C LEU A 157 -9.14 21.03 -8.49
N SER A 158 -10.33 20.43 -8.67
CA SER A 158 -11.64 21.08 -8.64
C SER A 158 -12.47 20.43 -7.54
N LEU A 159 -13.06 21.23 -6.66
CA LEU A 159 -13.95 20.73 -5.60
C LEU A 159 -15.40 20.55 -6.08
N ALA A 160 -15.72 20.99 -7.31
CA ALA A 160 -17.05 20.78 -7.87
C ALA A 160 -17.18 19.34 -8.41
N PRO A 161 -18.15 18.54 -7.91
CA PRO A 161 -18.37 17.19 -8.41
C PRO A 161 -18.90 17.19 -9.85
N THR A 162 -18.52 16.17 -10.63
CA THR A 162 -19.01 15.99 -12.01
C THR A 162 -20.21 15.07 -12.04
N THR A 163 -21.37 15.61 -11.62
CA THR A 163 -22.61 14.85 -11.40
C THR A 163 -23.22 14.18 -12.63
N THR A 164 -22.72 14.54 -13.81
CA THR A 164 -23.10 13.88 -15.07
C THR A 164 -22.43 12.52 -15.25
N GLN A 165 -21.33 12.24 -14.55
CA GLN A 165 -20.59 10.98 -14.62
C GLN A 165 -20.69 10.17 -13.33
N ASP A 166 -20.67 10.85 -12.18
CA ASP A 166 -20.78 10.27 -10.85
C ASP A 166 -21.91 10.98 -10.10
N PRO A 167 -23.03 10.30 -9.76
CA PRO A 167 -24.13 10.95 -9.06
C PRO A 167 -23.79 11.37 -7.62
N ASP A 168 -22.65 10.93 -7.06
CA ASP A 168 -22.21 11.37 -5.74
C ASP A 168 -21.79 12.85 -5.74
N LEU A 169 -22.09 13.51 -4.63
CA LEU A 169 -21.71 14.91 -4.38
C LEU A 169 -20.42 15.00 -3.59
N ASP A 170 -19.96 13.90 -3.00
CA ASP A 170 -18.77 13.86 -2.18
C ASP A 170 -17.56 13.44 -3.00
N LEU A 171 -16.54 14.31 -3.02
CA LEU A 171 -15.26 14.01 -3.63
C LEU A 171 -14.31 13.53 -2.54
N VAL A 172 -13.81 12.30 -2.65
CA VAL A 172 -12.92 11.69 -1.66
C VAL A 172 -11.59 11.30 -2.29
N TRP A 173 -10.48 11.67 -1.63
CA TRP A 173 -9.12 11.31 -2.02
C TRP A 173 -8.40 10.65 -0.85
N LEU A 174 -7.90 9.43 -1.04
CA LEU A 174 -7.34 8.62 0.03
C LEU A 174 -5.90 8.19 -0.27
N THR A 175 -5.04 8.25 0.75
CA THR A 175 -3.73 7.59 0.74
C THR A 175 -3.66 6.67 1.95
N GLN A 176 -3.25 5.42 1.70
CA GLN A 176 -2.97 4.44 2.72
C GLN A 176 -1.50 4.03 2.69
N TRP A 177 -0.97 3.62 3.84
CA TRP A 177 0.36 3.05 3.95
C TRP A 177 0.45 2.04 5.08
N PHE A 178 1.41 1.15 4.97
CA PHE A 178 1.68 0.13 5.97
C PHE A 178 2.91 0.52 6.81
N VAL A 179 2.84 0.27 8.12
CA VAL A 179 3.98 0.39 9.04
C VAL A 179 4.17 -0.93 9.79
N PRO A 180 5.25 -1.68 9.53
CA PRO A 180 5.57 -2.89 10.29
C PRO A 180 6.00 -2.54 11.72
N SER A 181 5.75 -3.47 12.65
CA SER A 181 6.15 -3.32 14.04
C SER A 181 6.51 -4.68 14.66
N THR A 182 7.70 -4.74 15.27
CA THR A 182 8.15 -5.94 15.99
C THR A 182 7.59 -6.02 17.42
N THR A 183 6.91 -4.97 17.89
CA THR A 183 6.34 -4.90 19.23
C THR A 183 4.82 -4.85 19.23
N ASP A 184 4.19 -4.50 18.10
CA ASP A 184 2.74 -4.58 17.95
C ASP A 184 2.32 -6.07 17.97
N PRO A 185 1.28 -6.44 18.73
CA PRO A 185 0.75 -7.81 18.73
C PRO A 185 0.33 -8.30 17.36
N ASN A 186 -0.17 -7.39 16.51
CA ASN A 186 -0.61 -7.69 15.14
C ASN A 186 0.53 -7.52 14.12
N GLY A 187 1.75 -7.17 14.52
CA GLY A 187 2.91 -7.09 13.62
C GLY A 187 3.01 -5.81 12.80
N GLY A 188 2.05 -4.90 12.91
CA GLY A 188 2.04 -3.62 12.20
C GLY A 188 0.64 -3.02 12.11
N LYS A 189 0.52 -1.95 11.33
CA LYS A 189 -0.71 -1.18 11.12
C LYS A 189 -0.84 -0.71 9.67
N ASN A 190 -2.05 -0.78 9.12
CA ASN A 190 -2.41 -0.06 7.90
C ASN A 190 -3.06 1.27 8.29
N PHE A 191 -2.33 2.35 8.04
CA PHE A 191 -2.82 3.71 8.26
C PHE A 191 -3.41 4.27 6.99
N PHE A 192 -4.29 5.25 7.15
CA PHE A 192 -4.76 6.07 6.05
C PHE A 192 -4.91 7.53 6.46
N VAL A 193 -4.92 8.38 5.44
CA VAL A 193 -5.55 9.69 5.49
C VAL A 193 -6.47 9.83 4.28
N TYR A 194 -7.57 10.53 4.43
CA TYR A 194 -8.34 10.99 3.29
C TYR A 194 -8.72 12.45 3.43
N ALA A 195 -8.95 13.08 2.30
CA ALA A 195 -9.56 14.39 2.17
C ALA A 195 -10.93 14.22 1.50
N GLU A 196 -11.94 14.94 1.96
CA GLU A 196 -13.27 14.96 1.35
C GLU A 196 -13.75 16.39 1.10
N SER A 197 -14.58 16.57 0.08
CA SER A 197 -15.28 17.82 -0.22
C SER A 197 -16.69 17.52 -0.70
N PHE A 198 -17.64 17.90 0.14
CA PHE A 198 -19.06 17.77 -0.20
C PHE A 198 -19.52 18.96 -1.04
N ASN A 199 -19.90 18.69 -2.29
CA ASN A 199 -20.54 19.64 -3.21
C ASN A 199 -19.81 20.99 -3.34
N GLY A 200 -18.48 20.97 -3.49
CA GLY A 200 -17.68 22.20 -3.64
C GLY A 200 -17.34 22.92 -2.34
N SER A 201 -17.69 22.35 -1.18
CA SER A 201 -17.34 22.92 0.12
C SER A 201 -15.83 22.85 0.40
N ALA A 202 -15.37 23.59 1.41
CA ALA A 202 -13.99 23.51 1.86
C ALA A 202 -13.62 22.06 2.25
N VAL A 203 -12.40 21.66 1.91
CA VAL A 203 -11.91 20.30 2.17
C VAL A 203 -11.83 20.04 3.67
N GLN A 204 -12.24 18.83 4.05
CA GLN A 204 -12.02 18.26 5.37
C GLN A 204 -11.06 17.08 5.24
N CYS A 205 -10.18 16.89 6.22
CA CYS A 205 -9.24 15.78 6.20
C CYS A 205 -9.43 14.91 7.44
N PHE A 206 -9.22 13.62 7.25
CA PHE A 206 -9.38 12.61 8.28
C PHE A 206 -8.18 11.67 8.25
N ALA A 207 -7.88 11.08 9.40
CA ALA A 207 -6.85 10.06 9.56
C ALA A 207 -7.39 8.89 10.36
N GLY A 208 -6.73 7.74 10.23
CA GLY A 208 -7.05 6.58 11.03
C GLY A 208 -6.23 5.36 10.67
N GLU A 209 -6.68 4.24 11.23
CA GLU A 209 -6.28 2.89 10.84
C GLU A 209 -7.43 2.28 10.03
N ASN A 210 -7.13 1.27 9.21
CA ASN A 210 -8.15 0.53 8.47
C ASN A 210 -9.28 0.02 9.38
N ALA A 211 -10.38 -0.46 8.81
CA ALA A 211 -11.37 -1.25 9.53
C ALA A 211 -11.86 -2.37 8.61
N ALA A 212 -12.69 -3.29 9.12
CA ALA A 212 -13.36 -4.28 8.30
C ALA A 212 -14.89 -4.13 8.35
N GLN A 213 -15.54 -4.36 7.21
CA GLN A 213 -17.00 -4.44 7.12
C GLN A 213 -17.43 -5.72 6.39
N ALA A 214 -18.38 -6.45 6.97
CA ALA A 214 -18.98 -7.62 6.33
C ALA A 214 -19.95 -7.17 5.21
N VAL A 215 -19.78 -7.71 4.01
CA VAL A 215 -20.58 -7.38 2.82
C VAL A 215 -20.93 -8.66 2.06
N GLY A 216 -22.21 -9.00 1.99
CA GLY A 216 -22.72 -10.04 1.08
C GLY A 216 -22.09 -11.43 1.23
N GLY A 217 -21.62 -11.80 2.43
CA GLY A 217 -20.92 -13.07 2.67
C GLY A 217 -19.39 -13.01 2.56
N GLY A 218 -18.83 -11.84 2.22
CA GLY A 218 -17.41 -11.53 2.30
C GLY A 218 -17.12 -10.40 3.29
N VAL A 219 -15.87 -9.93 3.30
CA VAL A 219 -15.42 -8.78 4.10
C VAL A 219 -14.61 -7.84 3.21
N THR A 220 -14.79 -6.52 3.40
CA THR A 220 -14.02 -5.48 2.75
C THR A 220 -13.24 -4.68 3.79
N LEU A 221 -12.01 -4.29 3.46
CA LEU A 221 -11.31 -3.23 4.19
C LEU A 221 -12.06 -1.91 3.97
N THR A 222 -12.23 -1.16 5.05
CA THR A 222 -12.79 0.18 5.06
C THR A 222 -11.80 1.13 5.72
N TYR A 223 -12.01 2.43 5.54
CA TYR A 223 -11.11 3.48 6.03
C TYR A 223 -11.94 4.56 6.73
N PRO A 224 -12.48 4.26 7.92
CA PRO A 224 -13.44 5.14 8.57
C PRO A 224 -12.72 6.35 9.14
N GLY A 225 -13.06 7.56 8.66
CA GLY A 225 -12.51 8.84 9.09
C GLY A 225 -12.88 9.23 10.53
N THR A 226 -12.54 8.40 11.49
CA THR A 226 -12.89 8.57 12.92
C THR A 226 -12.16 9.74 13.56
N THR A 227 -11.00 10.14 13.00
CA THR A 227 -10.21 11.27 13.49
C THR A 227 -10.20 12.38 12.46
N GLN A 228 -11.02 13.41 12.65
CA GLN A 228 -10.96 14.63 11.85
C GLN A 228 -9.72 15.45 12.20
N LEU A 229 -8.96 15.85 11.20
CA LEU A 229 -7.79 16.70 11.35
C LEU A 229 -8.21 18.17 11.52
N ALA A 230 -7.50 18.88 12.38
CA ALA A 230 -7.66 20.33 12.51
C ALA A 230 -7.35 21.02 11.15
N PRO A 231 -8.01 22.14 10.82
CA PRO A 231 -7.81 22.84 9.54
C PRO A 231 -6.35 23.18 9.24
N ALA A 232 -5.54 23.51 10.26
CA ALA A 232 -4.11 23.78 10.08
C ALA A 232 -3.30 22.58 9.57
N ASN A 233 -3.82 21.35 9.74
CA ASN A 233 -3.22 20.10 9.30
C ASN A 233 -3.90 19.56 8.02
N CYS A 234 -4.90 20.25 7.50
CA CYS A 234 -5.63 19.92 6.26
C CYS A 234 -5.47 21.07 5.26
N VAL A 235 -4.36 21.05 4.53
CA VAL A 235 -3.96 22.17 3.67
C VAL A 235 -4.17 21.83 2.20
N VAL A 236 -4.82 22.74 1.49
CA VAL A 236 -5.09 22.64 0.05
C VAL A 236 -4.39 23.78 -0.67
N HIS A 237 -3.65 23.44 -1.73
CA HIS A 237 -2.97 24.41 -2.58
C HIS A 237 -3.51 24.31 -4.02
N THR A 238 -4.08 25.39 -4.53
CA THR A 238 -4.53 25.52 -5.92
C THR A 238 -3.59 26.46 -6.68
N GLY A 239 -3.02 25.98 -7.78
CA GLY A 239 -2.13 26.74 -8.67
C GLY A 239 -0.65 26.78 -8.25
N GLY A 240 0.24 26.27 -9.12
CA GLY A 240 1.70 26.41 -9.01
C GLY A 240 2.37 25.44 -8.03
N THR A 241 3.52 24.88 -8.44
CA THR A 241 4.27 23.82 -7.76
C THR A 241 4.53 24.12 -6.27
N PRO A 242 4.19 23.22 -5.32
CA PRO A 242 4.51 23.44 -3.92
C PRO A 242 6.04 23.43 -3.72
N ALA A 243 6.54 24.32 -2.86
CA ALA A 243 7.94 24.35 -2.47
C ALA A 243 8.31 23.02 -1.77
N ARG A 244 9.42 22.41 -2.22
CA ARG A 244 9.99 21.18 -1.66
C ARG A 244 10.35 21.30 -0.19
#